data_AF-A0A671LCD7-F1
#
_entry.id   AF-A0A671LCD7-F1
#
_cell.length_a   1.000
_cell.length_b   1.000
_cell.length_c   1.000
_cell.angle_alpha   90.00
_cell.angle_beta   90.00
_cell.angle_gamma   90.00
#
_symmetry.space_group_name_H-M   'P 1'
#
loop_
_entity.id
_entity.type
_entity.pdbx_description
1 polymer ?
#
loop_
_entity_poly.entity_id
_entity_poly.type
_entity_poly.pdbx_seq_one_letter_code
_entity_poly.pdbx_strand_id
1 'polypeptide(L)'
;MPLPDIKHDILPIENDIVRTIFCIRTLFYVSASCRNRCYEPLDVDSASCRCDSQCVETHSCCFDYQDICLLPTQSWECTALRCGERRLSGSRCHCSEDCMNAGDCCSNYNSICEGEFSQWVQDECVDMSTAKCPAR
;
A
#
# COMPACT_ATOMS: atom_id res chain seq x y z
N MET A 1 12.78 -21.68 46.77
CA MET A 1 11.41 -22.17 47.05
C MET A 1 10.50 -21.48 46.04
N PRO A 2 9.97 -22.20 45.05
CA PRO A 2 9.21 -21.62 43.95
C PRO A 2 7.78 -21.26 44.38
N LEU A 3 7.24 -20.19 43.78
CA LEU A 3 5.87 -19.71 43.92
C LEU A 3 4.86 -20.71 43.32
N PRO A 4 3.61 -20.76 43.80
CA PRO A 4 2.60 -21.69 43.28
C PRO A 4 2.07 -21.27 41.91
N ASP A 5 1.92 -22.25 41.02
CA ASP A 5 1.25 -22.16 39.72
C ASP A 5 -0.23 -21.77 39.89
N ILE A 6 -0.60 -20.59 39.41
CA ILE A 6 -2.01 -20.21 39.22
C ILE A 6 -2.38 -20.60 37.79
N LYS A 7 -3.03 -21.75 37.63
CA LYS A 7 -3.71 -22.12 36.38
C LYS A 7 -4.88 -21.17 36.17
N HIS A 8 -4.85 -20.38 35.10
CA HIS A 8 -6.03 -19.68 34.60
C HIS A 8 -6.82 -20.64 33.70
N ASP A 9 -7.80 -21.31 34.31
CA ASP A 9 -8.85 -22.02 33.61
C ASP A 9 -9.77 -20.99 32.93
N ILE A 10 -9.58 -20.79 31.62
CA ILE A 10 -10.54 -20.05 30.78
C ILE A 10 -11.57 -21.06 30.28
N LEU A 11 -12.72 -21.12 30.95
CA LEU A 11 -13.91 -21.81 30.45
C LEU A 11 -14.69 -20.93 29.46
N PRO A 12 -15.39 -21.51 28.47
CA PRO A 12 -15.85 -20.79 27.29
C PRO A 12 -17.25 -20.15 27.45
N ILE A 13 -17.32 -18.88 27.02
CA ILE A 13 -18.38 -18.19 26.28
C ILE A 13 -19.82 -18.20 26.84
N GLU A 14 -20.30 -17.03 27.26
CA GLU A 14 -21.64 -16.54 26.89
C GLU A 14 -21.74 -15.04 27.14
N ASN A 15 -21.64 -14.22 26.07
CA ASN A 15 -22.29 -12.91 26.04
C ASN A 15 -22.20 -12.28 24.64
N ASP A 16 -23.32 -12.29 23.92
CA ASP A 16 -23.54 -11.62 22.63
C ASP A 16 -23.19 -10.11 22.64
N ILE A 17 -23.07 -9.51 23.82
CA ILE A 17 -22.68 -8.11 24.01
C ILE A 17 -21.21 -7.88 23.63
N VAL A 18 -20.28 -8.80 23.94
CA VAL A 18 -18.85 -8.60 23.65
C VAL A 18 -18.57 -8.73 22.15
N ARG A 19 -19.24 -9.65 21.45
CA ARG A 19 -19.21 -9.76 19.99
C ARG A 19 -19.79 -8.51 19.33
N THR A 20 -20.90 -7.99 19.84
CA THR A 20 -21.52 -6.77 19.31
C THR A 20 -20.65 -5.53 19.56
N ILE A 21 -19.99 -5.40 20.72
CA ILE A 21 -19.06 -4.28 21.00
C ILE A 21 -17.78 -4.40 20.15
N PHE A 22 -17.27 -5.62 19.93
CA PHE A 22 -16.12 -5.83 19.05
C PHE A 22 -16.48 -5.52 17.60
N CYS A 23 -17.69 -5.90 17.13
CA CYS A 23 -18.26 -5.52 15.83
C CYS A 23 -18.54 -4.02 15.70
N ILE A 24 -19.09 -3.34 16.72
CA ILE A 24 -19.31 -1.89 16.72
C ILE A 24 -17.97 -1.12 16.70
N ARG A 25 -16.92 -1.66 17.34
CA ARG A 25 -15.54 -1.16 17.19
C ARG A 25 -14.88 -1.50 15.84
N THR A 26 -15.42 -2.45 15.08
CA THR A 26 -14.99 -2.76 13.70
C THR A 26 -15.85 -2.12 12.61
N LEU A 27 -16.97 -1.46 12.96
CA LEU A 27 -17.84 -0.73 12.02
C LEU A 27 -17.40 0.72 11.76
N PHE A 28 -16.36 1.21 12.44
CA PHE A 28 -15.65 2.44 12.09
C PHE A 28 -14.24 2.08 11.60
N TYR A 29 -14.13 1.24 10.57
CA TYR A 29 -12.93 1.24 9.75
C TYR A 29 -13.01 2.50 8.89
N VAL A 30 -12.69 3.65 9.50
CA VAL A 30 -12.33 4.84 8.75
C VAL A 30 -11.33 4.38 7.70
N SER A 31 -11.63 4.58 6.41
CA SER A 31 -10.68 4.35 5.33
C SER A 31 -9.53 5.32 5.52
N ALA A 32 -8.62 4.96 6.43
CA ALA A 32 -7.53 5.79 6.91
C ALA A 32 -6.44 6.01 5.84
N SER A 33 -6.72 5.58 4.60
CA SER A 33 -5.75 5.45 3.51
C SER A 33 -6.29 6.09 2.24
N CYS A 34 -5.39 6.70 1.49
CA CYS A 34 -5.63 7.21 0.14
C CYS A 34 -5.43 6.19 -0.97
N ARG A 35 -5.20 4.91 -0.63
CA ARG A 35 -5.07 3.85 -1.64
C ARG A 35 -6.29 3.85 -2.56
N ASN A 36 -6.03 4.09 -3.86
CA ASN A 36 -7.01 4.20 -4.93
C ASN A 36 -8.01 5.37 -4.85
N ARG A 37 -7.78 6.33 -3.93
CA ARG A 37 -8.69 7.46 -3.64
C ARG A 37 -8.07 8.86 -3.83
N CYS A 38 -6.89 8.94 -4.44
CA CYS A 38 -6.22 10.21 -4.63
C CYS A 38 -7.06 11.16 -5.50
N TYR A 39 -7.25 12.37 -4.99
CA TYR A 39 -7.97 13.47 -5.65
C TYR A 39 -9.45 13.20 -5.92
N GLU A 40 -10.06 12.24 -5.22
CA GLU A 40 -11.50 12.02 -5.30
C GLU A 40 -12.29 13.22 -4.73
N PRO A 41 -13.45 13.56 -5.32
CA PRO A 41 -14.36 14.55 -4.74
C PRO A 41 -14.80 14.15 -3.33
N LEU A 42 -15.04 15.16 -2.48
CA LEU A 42 -15.43 14.96 -1.09
C LEU A 42 -16.69 14.07 -0.97
N ASP A 43 -16.58 12.99 -0.19
CA ASP A 43 -17.74 12.28 0.33
C ASP A 43 -18.10 12.86 1.70
N VAL A 44 -19.12 13.73 1.70
CA VAL A 44 -19.62 14.47 2.86
C VAL A 44 -20.13 13.58 3.99
N ASP A 45 -20.46 12.32 3.70
CA ASP A 45 -20.98 11.37 4.70
C ASP A 45 -19.88 10.52 5.36
N SER A 46 -18.63 10.62 4.91
CA SER A 46 -17.54 9.85 5.48
C SER A 46 -16.87 10.58 6.65
N ALA A 47 -16.92 10.01 7.86
CA ALA A 47 -16.11 10.42 9.01
C ALA A 47 -14.60 10.13 8.82
N SER A 48 -14.14 10.08 7.57
CA SER A 48 -12.85 9.57 7.15
C SER A 48 -11.87 10.70 6.86
N CYS A 49 -10.57 10.41 6.94
CA CYS A 49 -9.54 11.28 6.41
C CYS A 49 -9.73 11.52 4.90
N ARG A 50 -9.18 12.64 4.42
CA ARG A 50 -9.33 13.17 3.06
C ARG A 50 -8.11 12.84 2.19
N CYS A 51 -8.35 12.77 0.88
CA CYS A 51 -7.34 12.47 -0.14
C CYS A 51 -7.35 13.45 -1.32
N ASP A 52 -8.11 14.53 -1.19
CA ASP A 52 -8.12 15.63 -2.15
C ASP A 52 -7.02 16.65 -1.85
N SER A 53 -6.74 17.52 -2.82
CA SER A 53 -5.66 18.51 -2.71
C SER A 53 -5.80 19.47 -1.52
N GLN A 54 -7.02 19.74 -1.05
CA GLN A 54 -7.26 20.67 0.06
C GLN A 54 -7.00 20.05 1.42
N CYS A 55 -6.84 18.72 1.51
CA CYS A 55 -6.60 18.04 2.78
C CYS A 55 -5.34 18.55 3.49
N VAL A 56 -4.36 19.07 2.73
CA VAL A 56 -3.10 19.60 3.23
C VAL A 56 -3.33 20.89 4.02
N GLU A 57 -4.15 21.79 3.48
CA GLU A 57 -4.50 23.07 4.12
C GLU A 57 -5.42 22.86 5.33
N THR A 58 -6.32 21.89 5.27
CA THR A 58 -7.25 21.58 6.35
C THR A 58 -6.70 20.60 7.38
N HIS A 59 -5.43 20.18 7.24
CA HIS A 59 -4.77 19.18 8.10
C HIS A 59 -5.60 17.91 8.31
N SER A 60 -6.27 17.45 7.27
CA SER A 60 -7.21 16.33 7.32
C SER A 60 -6.83 15.20 6.35
N CYS A 61 -5.60 15.20 5.83
CA CYS A 61 -5.14 14.14 4.94
C CYS A 61 -5.09 12.78 5.63
N CYS A 62 -5.29 11.70 4.87
CA CYS A 62 -4.93 10.37 5.33
C CYS A 62 -3.43 10.26 5.56
N PHE A 63 -3.02 9.31 6.40
CA PHE A 63 -1.63 9.20 6.86
C PHE A 63 -0.65 8.94 5.70
N ASP A 64 -1.12 8.32 4.61
CA ASP A 64 -0.36 7.91 3.43
C ASP A 64 -0.56 8.83 2.21
N TYR A 65 -1.25 9.97 2.37
CA TYR A 65 -1.53 10.88 1.25
C TYR A 65 -0.26 11.34 0.53
N GLN A 66 0.80 11.65 1.28
CA GLN A 66 2.07 12.08 0.69
C GLN A 66 2.69 10.95 -0.15
N ASP A 67 2.72 9.73 0.38
CA ASP A 67 3.37 8.57 -0.26
C ASP A 67 2.60 8.06 -1.48
N ILE A 68 1.26 8.11 -1.44
CA ILE A 68 0.41 7.53 -2.49
C ILE A 68 -0.01 8.58 -3.52
N CYS A 69 -0.30 9.82 -3.12
CA CYS A 69 -0.86 10.82 -4.03
C CYS A 69 0.18 11.82 -4.55
N LEU A 70 1.15 12.23 -3.72
CA LEU A 70 2.13 13.25 -4.13
C LEU A 70 3.40 12.64 -4.72
N LEU A 71 3.93 11.58 -4.09
CA LEU A 71 5.19 10.95 -4.49
C LEU A 71 5.24 10.50 -5.96
N PRO A 72 4.17 9.95 -6.60
CA PRO A 72 4.21 9.53 -7.99
C PRO A 72 4.62 10.64 -8.98
N THR A 73 4.30 11.90 -8.66
CA THR A 73 4.65 13.08 -9.48
C THR A 73 6.05 13.64 -9.21
N GLN A 74 6.71 13.16 -8.15
CA GLN A 74 7.96 13.69 -7.60
C GLN A 74 9.11 12.67 -7.58
N SER A 75 8.80 11.39 -7.71
CA SER A 75 9.74 10.27 -7.67
C SER A 75 9.80 9.51 -8.99
N TRP A 76 10.89 8.77 -9.20
CA TRP A 76 11.07 7.81 -10.29
C TRP A 76 11.12 6.36 -9.80
N GLU A 77 10.68 6.13 -8.56
CA GLU A 77 10.77 4.85 -7.87
C GLU A 77 9.41 4.40 -7.32
N CYS A 78 9.15 3.10 -7.44
CA CYS A 78 8.12 2.41 -6.68
C CYS A 78 8.53 2.26 -5.21
N THR A 79 7.52 2.29 -4.34
CA THR A 79 7.62 1.90 -2.93
C THR A 79 6.61 0.79 -2.68
N ALA A 80 6.74 0.07 -1.57
CA ALA A 80 5.78 -0.98 -1.22
C ALA A 80 4.33 -0.49 -1.15
N LEU A 81 4.10 0.78 -0.80
CA LEU A 81 2.77 1.40 -0.74
C LEU A 81 2.17 1.68 -2.13
N ARG A 82 3.02 1.85 -3.16
CA ARG A 82 2.62 2.16 -4.54
C ARG A 82 2.34 0.91 -5.40
N CYS A 83 2.69 -0.28 -4.92
CA CYS A 83 2.43 -1.50 -5.68
C CYS A 83 0.93 -1.75 -5.88
N GLY A 84 0.51 -1.89 -7.14
CA GLY A 84 -0.89 -2.00 -7.52
C GLY A 84 -1.65 -0.68 -7.37
N GLU A 85 -0.97 0.46 -7.51
CA GLU A 85 -1.62 1.78 -7.51
C GLU A 85 -2.59 1.92 -8.68
N ARG A 86 -3.69 2.65 -8.46
CA ARG A 86 -4.44 3.25 -9.57
C ARG A 86 -3.58 4.30 -10.25
N ARG A 87 -3.52 4.29 -11.58
CA ARG A 87 -2.74 5.23 -12.36
C ARG A 87 -3.17 6.67 -12.08
N LEU A 88 -2.20 7.52 -11.73
CA LEU A 88 -2.40 8.96 -11.54
C LEU A 88 -1.82 9.72 -12.72
N SER A 89 -2.61 10.61 -13.29
CA SER A 89 -2.16 11.52 -14.35
C SER A 89 -1.01 12.39 -13.84
N GLY A 90 0.08 12.46 -14.61
CA GLY A 90 1.27 13.22 -14.23
C GLY A 90 2.29 12.45 -13.39
N SER A 91 2.05 11.16 -13.11
CA SER A 91 3.09 10.28 -12.55
C SER A 91 4.27 10.19 -13.51
N ARG A 92 5.50 10.21 -12.98
CA ARG A 92 6.71 10.12 -13.81
C ARG A 92 6.96 8.70 -14.32
N CYS A 93 6.53 7.72 -13.55
CA CYS A 93 6.50 6.30 -13.87
C CYS A 93 5.43 5.63 -12.99
N HIS A 94 5.00 4.43 -13.37
CA HIS A 94 3.87 3.74 -12.74
C HIS A 94 4.29 2.48 -12.00
N CYS A 95 3.51 2.12 -10.98
CA CYS A 95 3.63 0.88 -10.21
C CYS A 95 2.33 0.06 -10.24
N SER A 96 1.52 0.30 -11.28
CA SER A 96 0.25 -0.40 -11.53
C SER A 96 0.50 -1.72 -12.26
N GLU A 97 -0.43 -2.67 -12.13
CA GLU A 97 -0.31 -4.02 -12.70
C GLU A 97 -0.13 -4.03 -14.23
N ASP A 98 -0.60 -2.99 -14.92
CA ASP A 98 -0.53 -2.84 -16.36
C ASP A 98 0.71 -2.08 -16.85
N CYS A 99 1.57 -1.58 -15.96
CA CYS A 99 2.72 -0.74 -16.36
C CYS A 99 3.69 -1.46 -17.30
N MET A 100 3.83 -2.80 -17.17
CA MET A 100 4.72 -3.59 -18.02
C MET A 100 4.20 -3.64 -19.45
N ASN A 101 2.89 -3.80 -19.61
CA ASN A 101 2.23 -3.79 -20.92
C ASN A 101 2.22 -2.38 -21.54
N ALA A 102 2.09 -1.34 -20.71
CA ALA A 102 2.15 0.06 -21.13
C ALA A 102 3.59 0.53 -21.41
N GLY A 103 4.60 -0.16 -20.91
CA GLY A 103 6.02 0.16 -21.10
C GLY A 103 6.49 1.37 -20.26
N ASP A 104 5.87 1.62 -19.11
CA ASP A 104 6.12 2.83 -18.31
C ASP A 104 6.22 2.58 -16.80
N CYS A 105 6.58 1.35 -16.42
CA CYS A 105 6.95 1.03 -15.05
C CYS A 105 8.14 1.86 -14.56
N CYS A 106 8.18 2.15 -13.25
CA CYS A 106 9.43 2.57 -12.64
C CYS A 106 10.47 1.45 -12.73
N SER A 107 11.75 1.80 -12.85
CA SER A 107 12.83 0.83 -13.08
C SER A 107 12.97 -0.22 -11.96
N ASN A 108 12.53 0.09 -10.75
CA ASN A 108 12.53 -0.80 -9.60
C ASN A 108 11.22 -1.57 -9.39
N TYR A 109 10.25 -1.51 -10.32
CA TYR A 109 8.95 -2.17 -10.17
C TYR A 109 9.07 -3.66 -9.83
N ASN A 110 9.79 -4.45 -10.63
CA ASN A 110 9.91 -5.90 -10.40
C ASN A 110 10.55 -6.22 -9.04
N SER A 111 11.61 -5.47 -8.68
CA SER A 111 12.29 -5.68 -7.40
C SER A 111 11.45 -5.33 -6.16
N ILE A 112 10.47 -4.42 -6.31
CA ILE A 112 9.67 -3.93 -5.17
C ILE A 112 8.28 -4.58 -5.12
N CYS A 113 7.65 -4.84 -6.27
CA CYS A 113 6.26 -5.26 -6.36
C CYS A 113 6.06 -6.73 -6.76
N GLU A 114 6.95 -7.29 -7.57
CA GLU A 114 6.89 -8.71 -8.00
C GLU A 114 7.74 -9.64 -7.12
N GLY A 115 8.46 -9.06 -6.16
CA GLY A 115 9.31 -9.82 -5.24
C GLY A 115 10.54 -10.45 -5.91
N GLU A 116 11.01 -9.88 -7.04
CA GLU A 116 12.31 -10.24 -7.59
C GLU A 116 13.39 -9.80 -6.58
N PHE A 117 14.01 -10.79 -5.93
CA PHE A 117 14.72 -10.59 -4.66
C PHE A 117 16.01 -9.77 -4.77
N SER A 118 16.49 -9.47 -5.97
CA SER A 118 17.75 -8.76 -6.21
C SER A 118 17.59 -7.63 -7.22
N GLN A 119 18.20 -6.49 -6.93
CA GLN A 119 18.49 -5.50 -7.97
C GLN A 119 19.52 -6.10 -8.92
N TRP A 120 19.47 -5.76 -10.22
CA TRP A 120 20.42 -6.27 -11.22
C TRP A 120 21.90 -6.20 -10.79
N VAL A 121 22.28 -5.15 -10.04
CA VAL A 121 23.65 -4.98 -9.53
C VAL A 121 24.10 -6.06 -8.53
N GLN A 122 23.15 -6.76 -7.89
CA GLN A 122 23.39 -7.81 -6.92
C GLN A 122 23.48 -9.21 -7.57
N ASP A 123 23.13 -9.32 -8.85
CA ASP A 123 23.17 -10.59 -9.58
C ASP A 123 24.61 -10.98 -9.94
N GLU A 124 24.84 -12.29 -10.12
CA GLU A 124 26.13 -12.78 -10.60
C GLU A 124 26.40 -12.33 -12.04
N CYS A 125 27.65 -11.95 -12.32
CA CYS A 125 28.07 -11.62 -13.68
C CYS A 125 28.08 -12.89 -14.54
N VAL A 126 27.19 -12.95 -15.52
CA VAL A 126 27.05 -14.09 -16.45
C VAL A 126 27.66 -13.79 -17.81
N ASP A 127 28.08 -14.84 -18.54
CA ASP A 127 28.55 -14.70 -19.92
C ASP A 127 27.41 -14.26 -20.85
N MET A 128 27.65 -13.19 -21.61
CA MET A 128 26.72 -12.58 -22.57
C MET A 128 27.20 -12.72 -24.02
N SER A 129 28.01 -13.74 -24.32
CA SER A 129 28.52 -14.03 -25.67
C SER A 129 27.43 -14.22 -26.74
N THR A 130 26.22 -14.64 -26.35
CA THR A 130 25.05 -14.74 -27.23
C THR A 130 23.99 -13.71 -26.84
N ALA A 131 23.48 -12.96 -27.82
CA ALA A 131 22.46 -11.94 -27.59
C ALA A 131 21.11 -12.57 -27.21
N LYS A 132 20.56 -12.17 -26.07
CA LYS A 132 19.24 -12.59 -25.58
C LYS A 132 18.22 -11.46 -25.73
N CYS A 133 17.78 -11.20 -26.96
CA CYS A 133 16.81 -10.16 -27.25
C CYS A 133 15.38 -10.74 -27.33
N PRO A 134 14.34 -10.00 -26.90
CA PRO A 134 12.95 -10.40 -27.10
C PRO A 134 12.59 -10.55 -28.58
N ALA A 135 11.56 -11.35 -28.88
CA ALA A 135 10.97 -11.42 -30.21
C ALA A 135 10.40 -10.05 -30.61
N ARG A 136 10.49 -9.74 -31.90
CA ARG A 136 10.00 -8.47 -32.46
C ARG A 136 8.55 -8.57 -32.90
#